data_AF-A0A7Y0QZK1-F1
#
_entry.id   AF-A0A7Y0QZK1-F1
#
_cell.length_a   1.000
_cell.length_b   1.000
_cell.length_c   1.000
_cell.angle_alpha   90.00
_cell.angle_beta   90.00
_cell.angle_gamma   90.00
#
_symmetry.space_group_name_H-M   'P 1'
#
loop_
_entity.id
_entity.type
_entity.pdbx_description
1 polymer ?
#
loop_
_entity_poly.entity_id
_entity_poly.type
_entity_poly.pdbx_seq_one_letter_code
_entity_poly.pdbx_strand_id
1 'polypeptide(L)'
;MTKDIQAQLDELKAKKTPTGGDRAKIKVLERELKQAQKKESEEKKKSNVFATKPTTKANPLPIRFAGNERAGITNLANDIKSESLELVIEQLGSEREINETKLVRAAVYLLHQHSHEEIIDAIKQVKLNMIR
;
A
#
# COMPACT_ATOMS: atom_id res chain seq x y z
N MET A 1 10.51 -30.29 -27.67
CA MET A 1 11.20 -29.39 -26.71
C MET A 1 11.10 -29.91 -25.28
N THR A 2 9.94 -29.89 -24.63
CA THR A 2 9.83 -30.35 -23.21
C THR A 2 10.10 -31.85 -23.02
N LYS A 3 9.66 -32.70 -23.96
CA LYS A 3 9.92 -34.16 -23.93
C LYS A 3 11.40 -34.53 -24.12
N ASP A 4 12.12 -33.79 -24.96
CA ASP A 4 13.53 -34.02 -25.25
C ASP A 4 14.43 -33.62 -24.06
N ILE A 5 14.08 -32.50 -23.40
CA ILE A 5 14.76 -32.03 -22.18
C ILE A 5 14.53 -33.00 -21.01
N GLN A 6 13.35 -33.61 -20.93
CA GLN A 6 13.03 -34.61 -19.90
C GLN A 6 13.88 -35.89 -20.08
N ALA A 7 14.01 -36.39 -21.31
CA ALA A 7 14.82 -37.57 -21.60
C ALA A 7 16.31 -37.38 -21.25
N GLN A 8 16.86 -36.20 -21.54
CA GLN A 8 18.25 -35.85 -21.20
C GLN A 8 18.48 -35.72 -19.69
N LEU A 9 17.48 -35.26 -18.94
CA LEU A 9 17.55 -35.21 -17.48
C LEU A 9 17.54 -36.60 -16.85
N ASP A 10 16.71 -37.49 -17.37
CA ASP A 10 16.58 -38.85 -16.84
C ASP A 10 17.85 -39.68 -17.13
N GLU A 11 18.47 -39.49 -18.29
CA GLU A 11 19.76 -40.10 -18.64
C GLU A 11 20.91 -39.61 -17.75
N LEU A 12 20.97 -38.30 -17.46
CA LEU A 12 21.99 -37.73 -16.57
C LEU A 12 21.80 -38.11 -15.10
N LYS A 13 20.56 -38.33 -14.67
CA LYS A 13 20.23 -38.81 -13.32
C LYS A 13 20.44 -40.31 -13.14
N ALA A 14 20.38 -41.09 -14.23
CA ALA A 14 20.66 -42.53 -14.21
C ALA A 14 22.16 -42.87 -14.03
N LYS A 15 23.07 -41.88 -14.17
CA LYS A 15 24.51 -42.09 -13.93
C LYS A 15 24.81 -42.28 -12.43
N LYS A 16 25.43 -43.41 -12.08
CA LYS A 16 25.68 -43.86 -10.68
C LYS A 16 26.57 -42.92 -9.85
N THR A 17 27.48 -42.17 -10.49
CA THR A 17 28.32 -41.14 -9.85
C THR A 17 28.39 -39.89 -10.72
N PRO A 18 27.47 -38.92 -10.56
CA PRO A 18 27.45 -37.73 -11.39
C PRO A 18 28.63 -36.81 -11.07
N THR A 19 29.37 -36.40 -12.10
CA THR A 19 30.48 -35.45 -11.99
C THR A 19 29.98 -34.03 -11.68
N GLY A 20 30.86 -33.12 -11.27
CA GLY A 20 30.49 -31.73 -11.00
C GLY A 20 29.83 -31.02 -12.19
N GLY A 21 30.28 -31.34 -13.41
CA GLY A 21 29.68 -30.83 -14.65
C GLY A 21 28.28 -31.40 -14.92
N ASP A 22 28.05 -32.67 -14.61
CA ASP A 22 26.72 -33.31 -14.77
C ASP A 22 25.70 -32.70 -13.80
N ARG A 23 26.11 -32.41 -12.55
CA ARG A 23 25.26 -31.75 -11.56
C ARG A 23 24.86 -30.33 -11.98
N ALA A 24 25.77 -29.59 -12.62
CA ALA A 24 25.48 -28.27 -13.16
C ALA A 24 24.46 -28.35 -14.30
N LYS A 25 24.61 -29.32 -15.21
CA LYS A 25 23.68 -29.54 -16.33
C LYS A 25 22.28 -29.93 -15.86
N ILE A 26 22.17 -30.82 -14.87
CA ILE A 26 20.88 -31.20 -14.26
C ILE A 26 20.16 -29.96 -13.72
N LYS A 27 20.88 -29.08 -13.01
CA LYS A 27 20.30 -27.86 -12.43
C LYS A 27 19.83 -26.85 -13.47
N VAL A 28 20.49 -26.77 -14.63
CA VAL A 28 20.09 -25.90 -15.74
C VAL A 28 18.83 -26.45 -16.41
N LEU A 29 18.82 -27.73 -16.77
CA LEU A 29 17.70 -28.38 -17.45
C LEU A 29 16.43 -28.40 -16.56
N GLU A 30 16.56 -28.57 -15.24
CA GLU A 30 15.43 -28.46 -14.30
C GLU A 30 14.85 -27.04 -14.22
N ARG A 31 15.68 -26.00 -14.39
CA ARG A 31 15.22 -24.61 -14.42
C ARG A 31 14.49 -24.30 -15.71
N GLU A 32 14.97 -24.82 -16.84
CA GLU A 32 14.34 -24.64 -18.15
C GLU A 32 12.96 -25.29 -18.21
N LEU A 33 12.79 -26.49 -17.65
CA LEU A 33 11.48 -27.13 -17.55
C LEU A 33 10.49 -26.35 -16.67
N LYS A 34 10.97 -25.82 -15.53
CA LYS A 34 10.13 -24.98 -14.65
C LYS A 34 9.72 -23.67 -15.31
N GLN A 35 10.57 -23.10 -16.16
CA GLN A 35 10.24 -21.90 -16.92
C GLN A 35 9.26 -22.19 -18.05
N ALA A 36 9.42 -23.31 -18.76
CA ALA A 36 8.49 -23.73 -19.81
C ALA A 36 7.08 -23.98 -19.25
N GLN A 37 6.97 -24.66 -18.09
CA GLN A 37 5.69 -24.91 -17.42
C GLN A 37 5.00 -23.62 -16.93
N LYS A 38 5.77 -22.62 -16.48
CA LYS A 38 5.22 -21.32 -16.06
C LYS A 38 4.62 -20.55 -17.23
N LYS A 39 5.30 -20.53 -18.38
CA LYS A 39 4.82 -19.85 -19.60
C LYS A 39 3.51 -20.46 -20.11
N GLU A 40 3.39 -21.79 -20.15
CA GLU A 40 2.14 -22.46 -20.55
C GLU A 40 0.96 -22.18 -19.60
N SER A 41 1.23 -21.84 -18.33
CA SER A 41 0.21 -21.50 -17.33
C SER A 41 -0.23 -20.03 -17.35
N GLU A 42 0.59 -19.14 -17.92
CA GLU A 42 0.27 -17.71 -18.07
C GLU A 42 -0.64 -17.46 -19.28
N GLU A 43 -0.48 -18.21 -20.37
CA GLU A 43 -1.31 -18.07 -21.59
C GLU A 43 -2.77 -18.53 -21.41
N LYS A 44 -3.07 -19.39 -20.41
CA LYS A 44 -4.42 -19.98 -20.24
C LYS A 44 -5.35 -19.23 -19.28
N LYS A 45 -4.91 -18.15 -18.61
CA LYS A 45 -5.75 -17.45 -17.63
C LYS A 45 -6.64 -16.41 -18.32
N LYS A 46 -7.89 -16.79 -18.61
CA LYS A 46 -8.96 -15.87 -18.99
C LYS A 46 -9.14 -14.80 -17.90
N SER A 47 -9.08 -13.53 -18.29
CA SER A 47 -9.17 -12.38 -17.40
C SER A 47 -10.61 -12.15 -16.91
N ASN A 48 -10.95 -12.61 -15.71
CA ASN A 48 -12.13 -12.09 -15.01
C ASN A 48 -11.77 -10.72 -14.39
N VAL A 49 -12.22 -9.65 -15.06
CA VAL A 49 -12.02 -8.25 -14.66
C VAL A 49 -13.08 -7.85 -13.63
N PHE A 50 -13.08 -8.49 -12.47
CA PHE A 50 -13.81 -8.00 -11.31
C PHE A 50 -12.86 -8.04 -10.11
N ALA A 51 -12.54 -6.84 -9.59
CA ALA A 51 -11.63 -6.57 -8.48
C ALA A 51 -10.12 -6.68 -8.78
N THR A 52 -9.60 -5.77 -9.60
CA THR A 52 -8.19 -5.36 -9.49
C THR A 52 -8.02 -4.62 -8.15
N LYS A 53 -7.54 -5.32 -7.11
CA LYS A 53 -7.05 -4.61 -5.92
C LYS A 53 -5.94 -3.67 -6.40
N PRO A 54 -6.03 -2.34 -6.17
CA PRO A 54 -4.96 -1.43 -6.54
C PRO A 54 -3.67 -1.91 -5.87
N THR A 55 -2.68 -2.27 -6.69
CA THR A 55 -1.36 -2.75 -6.24
C THR A 55 -0.42 -1.60 -5.89
N THR A 56 -0.85 -0.35 -6.10
CA THR A 56 -0.16 0.84 -5.61
C THR A 56 -0.22 0.84 -4.09
N LYS A 57 0.91 0.48 -3.46
CA LYS A 57 1.07 0.59 -2.02
C LYS A 57 0.85 2.06 -1.63
N ALA A 58 -0.12 2.32 -0.76
CA ALA A 58 -0.22 3.62 -0.10
C ALA A 58 1.14 3.89 0.57
N ASN A 59 1.74 5.05 0.29
CA ASN A 59 2.98 5.49 0.91
C ASN A 59 2.62 6.50 2.01
N PRO A 60 2.35 6.06 3.25
CA PRO A 60 1.90 6.96 4.30
C PRO A 60 3.03 7.90 4.71
N LEU A 61 2.74 9.20 4.77
CA LEU A 61 3.64 10.17 5.38
C LEU A 61 3.40 10.18 6.90
N PRO A 62 4.38 9.80 7.73
CA PRO A 62 4.22 9.85 9.17
C PRO A 62 4.25 11.32 9.64
N ILE A 63 3.13 11.80 10.18
CA ILE A 63 3.02 13.12 10.80
C ILE A 63 3.13 12.97 12.32
N ARG A 64 4.00 13.76 12.94
CA ARG A 64 4.15 13.81 14.40
C ARG A 64 3.33 15.00 14.92
N PHE A 65 2.44 14.71 15.85
CA PHE A 65 1.66 15.72 16.55
C PHE A 65 2.24 15.95 17.94
N ALA A 66 2.28 17.21 18.37
CA ALA A 66 2.51 17.56 19.76
C ALA A 66 1.27 17.21 20.61
N GLY A 67 1.45 17.12 21.93
CA GLY A 67 0.37 16.68 22.84
C GLY A 67 -0.84 17.64 22.84
N ASN A 68 -0.58 18.94 22.79
CA ASN A 68 -1.58 19.99 22.66
C ASN A 68 -2.33 19.93 21.33
N GLU A 69 -1.65 19.65 20.21
CA GLU A 69 -2.29 19.49 18.90
C GLU A 69 -3.23 18.29 18.88
N ARG A 70 -2.81 17.15 19.44
CA ARG A 70 -3.66 15.98 19.57
C ARG A 70 -4.90 16.28 20.41
N ALA A 71 -4.72 16.89 21.57
CA ALA A 71 -5.84 17.31 22.42
C ALA A 71 -6.78 18.29 21.70
N GLY A 72 -6.23 19.24 20.94
CA GLY A 72 -7.01 20.18 20.13
C GLY A 72 -7.87 19.49 19.07
N ILE A 73 -7.32 18.50 18.37
CA ILE A 73 -8.08 17.71 17.37
C ILE A 73 -9.18 16.89 18.05
N THR A 74 -8.87 16.24 19.18
CA THR A 74 -9.85 15.46 19.93
C THR A 74 -10.99 16.35 20.46
N ASN A 75 -10.67 17.52 21.00
CA ASN A 75 -11.65 18.48 21.50
C ASN A 75 -12.54 18.99 20.36
N LEU A 76 -11.94 19.42 19.24
CA LEU A 76 -12.69 19.84 18.06
C LEU A 76 -13.65 18.74 17.55
N ALA A 77 -13.20 17.48 17.57
CA ALA A 77 -14.05 16.36 17.20
C ALA A 77 -15.27 16.25 18.12
N ASN A 78 -15.08 16.41 19.43
CA ASN A 78 -16.16 16.37 20.41
C ASN A 78 -17.09 17.58 20.26
N ASP A 79 -16.54 18.78 20.07
CA ASP A 79 -17.28 20.02 19.91
C ASP A 79 -18.21 19.95 18.70
N ILE A 80 -17.72 19.46 17.56
CA ILE A 80 -18.55 19.24 16.36
C ILE A 80 -19.70 18.27 16.64
N LYS A 81 -19.43 17.21 17.41
CA LYS A 81 -20.43 16.19 17.77
C LYS A 81 -21.45 16.71 18.78
N SER A 82 -21.09 17.63 19.66
CA SER A 82 -22.01 18.22 20.62
C SER A 82 -22.81 19.39 20.04
N GLU A 83 -22.17 20.25 19.25
CA GLU A 83 -22.77 21.51 18.80
C GLU A 83 -23.44 21.40 17.43
N SER A 84 -23.03 20.43 16.61
CA SER A 84 -23.47 20.32 15.21
C SER A 84 -23.90 18.90 14.83
N LEU A 85 -24.41 18.13 15.79
CA LEU A 85 -24.78 16.72 15.58
C LEU A 85 -25.79 16.53 14.44
N GLU A 86 -26.80 17.40 14.36
CA GLU A 86 -27.83 17.33 13.32
C GLU A 86 -27.22 17.47 11.92
N LEU A 87 -26.36 18.47 11.73
CA LEU A 87 -25.64 18.69 10.48
C LEU A 87 -24.73 17.50 10.13
N VAL A 88 -24.06 16.93 11.12
CA VAL A 88 -23.21 15.74 10.94
C VAL A 88 -24.03 14.55 10.47
N ILE A 89 -25.20 14.30 11.07
CA ILE A 89 -26.07 13.20 10.67
C ILE A 89 -26.65 13.45 9.28
N GLU A 90 -27.07 14.67 8.96
CA GLU A 90 -27.63 15.02 7.66
C GLU A 90 -26.60 14.87 6.53
N GLN A 91 -25.39 15.38 6.73
CA GLN A 91 -24.36 15.44 5.67
C GLN A 91 -23.50 14.18 5.60
N LEU A 92 -23.21 13.55 6.74
CA LEU A 92 -22.29 12.42 6.83
C LEU A 92 -22.98 11.10 7.19
N GLY A 93 -24.26 11.14 7.60
CA GLY A 93 -25.07 9.95 7.93
C GLY A 93 -24.81 9.36 9.32
N SER A 94 -23.68 9.67 9.96
CA SER A 94 -23.38 9.18 11.30
C SER A 94 -22.34 10.03 12.03
N GLU A 95 -22.50 10.18 13.35
CA GLU A 95 -21.51 10.78 14.24
C GLU A 95 -20.13 10.10 14.18
N ARG A 96 -20.09 8.79 13.88
CA ARG A 96 -18.84 8.02 13.74
C ARG A 96 -17.97 8.50 12.58
N GLU A 97 -18.55 9.27 11.68
CA GLU A 97 -17.83 9.88 10.57
C GLU A 97 -16.92 11.03 11.02
N ILE A 98 -17.10 11.57 12.23
CA ILE A 98 -16.17 12.54 12.82
C ILE A 98 -15.10 11.81 13.64
N ASN A 99 -13.88 11.76 13.09
CA ASN A 99 -12.70 11.21 13.74
C ASN A 99 -11.41 11.97 13.33
N GLU A 100 -10.33 11.78 14.10
CA GLU A 100 -9.07 12.50 13.91
C GLU A 100 -8.49 12.35 12.50
N THR A 101 -8.57 11.16 11.91
CA THR A 101 -8.03 10.90 10.57
C THR A 101 -8.77 11.71 9.50
N LYS A 102 -10.10 11.79 9.62
CA LYS A 102 -10.94 12.55 8.69
C LYS A 102 -10.80 14.05 8.90
N LEU A 103 -10.65 14.50 10.15
CA LEU A 103 -10.37 15.92 10.45
C LEU A 103 -9.04 16.38 9.85
N VAL A 104 -7.97 15.60 9.98
CA VAL A 104 -6.67 15.94 9.37
C VAL A 104 -6.78 15.97 7.84
N ARG A 105 -7.51 15.03 7.24
CA ARG A 105 -7.76 15.04 5.78
C ARG A 105 -8.60 16.23 5.34
N ALA A 106 -9.61 16.61 6.12
CA ALA A 106 -10.43 17.78 5.88
C ALA A 106 -9.59 19.06 5.97
N ALA A 107 -8.70 19.18 6.96
CA ALA A 107 -7.78 20.30 7.07
C ALA A 107 -6.90 20.43 5.82
N VAL A 108 -6.34 19.32 5.31
CA VAL A 108 -5.56 19.33 4.06
C VAL A 108 -6.40 19.81 2.87
N TYR A 109 -7.66 19.39 2.78
CA TYR A 109 -8.57 19.87 1.73
C TYR A 109 -8.84 21.38 1.84
N LEU A 110 -9.07 21.87 3.07
CA LEU A 110 -9.32 23.29 3.34
C LEU A 110 -8.09 24.17 3.09
N LEU A 111 -6.86 23.66 3.22
CA LEU A 111 -5.65 24.43 2.89
C LEU A 111 -5.66 24.96 1.45
N HIS A 112 -6.31 24.28 0.51
CA HIS A 112 -6.43 24.77 -0.88
C HIS A 112 -7.37 25.97 -1.03
N GLN A 113 -8.19 26.27 -0.03
CA GLN A 113 -9.14 27.37 -0.04
C GLN A 113 -8.55 28.65 0.57
N HIS A 114 -7.42 28.53 1.28
CA HIS A 114 -6.74 29.64 1.93
C HIS A 114 -5.65 30.26 1.05
N SER A 115 -5.37 31.54 1.30
CA SER A 115 -4.28 32.23 0.62
C SER A 115 -2.92 31.75 1.13
N HIS A 116 -1.88 31.90 0.30
CA HIS A 116 -0.52 31.56 0.72
C HIS A 116 -0.06 32.36 1.95
N GLU A 117 -0.49 33.61 2.09
CA GLU A 117 -0.15 34.46 3.25
C GLU A 117 -0.72 33.87 4.55
N GLU A 118 -2.01 33.53 4.58
CA GLU A 118 -2.66 32.89 5.73
C GLU A 118 -1.98 31.57 6.10
N ILE A 119 -1.61 30.77 5.11
CA ILE A 119 -0.93 29.50 5.32
C ILE A 119 0.46 29.73 5.93
N ILE A 120 1.23 30.70 5.42
CA ILE A 120 2.56 31.02 5.94
C ILE A 120 2.48 31.52 7.39
N ASP A 121 1.50 32.36 7.71
CA ASP A 121 1.27 32.84 9.07
C ASP A 121 0.87 31.71 10.02
N ALA A 122 0.01 30.79 9.59
CA ALA A 122 -0.32 29.59 10.35
C ALA A 122 0.92 28.71 10.60
N ILE A 123 1.77 28.51 9.58
CA ILE A 123 3.03 27.75 9.72
C ILE A 123 3.96 28.43 10.74
N LYS A 124 4.03 29.77 10.73
CA LYS A 124 4.83 30.54 11.70
C LYS A 124 4.36 30.28 13.13
N GLN A 125 3.04 30.26 13.37
CA GLN A 125 2.47 29.95 14.68
C GLN A 125 2.76 28.51 15.12
N VAL A 126 2.57 27.53 14.23
CA VAL A 126 2.88 26.12 14.51
C VAL A 126 4.36 25.98 14.90
N LYS A 127 5.26 26.60 14.14
CA LYS A 127 6.70 26.57 14.45
C LYS A 127 7.02 27.10 15.85
N LEU A 128 6.37 28.18 16.27
CA LEU A 128 6.56 28.74 17.61
C LEU A 128 6.04 27.78 18.70
N ASN A 129 4.92 27.11 18.44
CA ASN A 129 4.32 26.16 19.37
C ASN A 129 5.10 24.85 19.48
N MET A 130 5.84 24.45 18.44
CA MET A 130 6.68 23.24 18.45
C MET A 130 8.00 23.41 19.22
N ILE A 131 8.47 24.65 19.42
CA ILE A 131 9.76 24.94 20.09
C ILE A 131 9.60 25.07 21.61
N ARG A 132 8.37 25.15 22.12
CA ARG A 132 8.07 25.24 23.55
C ARG A 132 7.89 23.88 24.22
#